data_AF-A0A7V1ZHL5-F1
#
_entry.id   AF-A0A7V1ZHL5-F1
#
_cell.length_a   1.000
_cell.length_b   1.000
_cell.length_c   1.000
_cell.angle_alpha   90.00
_cell.angle_beta   90.00
_cell.angle_gamma   90.00
#
_symmetry.space_group_name_H-M   'P 1'
#
loop_
_entity.id
_entity.type
_entity.pdbx_description
1 polymer ?
#
loop_
_entity_poly.entity_id
_entity_poly.type
_entity_poly.pdbx_seq_one_letter_code
_entity_poly.pdbx_strand_id
1 'polypeptide(L)'
;MTRLEEAIPALAVELTRAMLDEKPPADGHRRTLLVPEATHLGVGLAFSQNRLVLTHEVATKFAELSAPAAICPPKGRLVLSGRLPAPWQPAAVEVLWEPLPGAAPVPEGNSYSYPPRRGWFQPQEFLPGTRVTLPGALSVQAGGRFEFRSATGPHQGVELLVLWAQRPGTSELYPVALSGCLVLSEPPSPDIEFWIALQRKEWP
;
A
#
# COMPACT_ATOMS: atom_id res chain seq x y z
N MET A 1 -31.32 26.29 9.24
CA MET A 1 -30.89 25.25 8.29
C MET A 1 -29.38 25.27 8.25
N THR A 2 -28.74 24.34 8.97
CA THR A 2 -27.29 24.12 8.89
C THR A 2 -26.97 23.63 7.48
N ARG A 3 -25.99 24.22 6.81
CA ARG A 3 -25.60 23.72 5.48
C ARG A 3 -24.98 22.34 5.67
N LEU A 4 -25.29 21.38 4.80
CA LEU A 4 -24.75 20.01 4.88
C LEU A 4 -23.23 20.01 5.06
N GLU A 5 -22.54 20.91 4.39
CA GLU A 5 -21.09 21.15 4.49
C GLU A 5 -20.60 21.42 5.92
N GLU A 6 -21.36 22.17 6.71
CA GLU A 6 -21.05 22.49 8.12
C GLU A 6 -21.22 21.27 9.03
N ALA A 7 -22.02 20.28 8.61
CA ALA A 7 -22.28 19.04 9.35
C ALA A 7 -21.31 17.90 8.99
N ILE A 8 -20.60 17.97 7.85
CA ILE A 8 -19.70 16.91 7.37
C ILE A 8 -18.65 16.51 8.43
N PRO A 9 -17.95 17.43 9.10
CA PRO A 9 -16.94 17.03 10.08
C PRO A 9 -17.54 16.26 11.26
N ALA A 10 -18.72 16.68 11.75
CA ALA A 10 -19.41 15.99 12.83
C ALA A 10 -19.85 14.58 12.42
N LEU A 11 -20.43 14.45 11.23
CA LEU A 11 -20.83 13.15 10.67
C LEU A 11 -19.64 12.22 10.47
N ALA A 12 -18.50 12.73 10.00
CA ALA A 12 -17.28 11.92 9.85
C ALA A 12 -16.81 11.37 11.21
N VAL A 13 -16.81 12.21 12.26
CA VAL A 13 -16.46 11.78 13.63
C VAL A 13 -17.44 10.73 14.16
N GLU A 14 -18.74 10.90 13.92
CA GLU A 14 -19.76 9.94 14.32
C GLU A 14 -19.59 8.58 13.62
N LEU A 15 -19.28 8.58 12.31
CA LEU A 15 -18.98 7.37 11.55
C LEU A 15 -17.73 6.66 12.08
N THR A 16 -16.64 7.39 12.33
CA THR A 16 -15.43 6.81 12.93
C THR A 16 -15.69 6.26 14.33
N ARG A 17 -16.50 6.95 15.15
CA ARG A 17 -16.88 6.45 16.48
C ARG A 17 -17.68 5.15 16.38
N ALA A 18 -18.63 5.07 15.45
CA ALA A 18 -19.39 3.84 15.21
C ALA A 18 -18.48 2.66 14.85
N MET A 19 -17.47 2.89 13.99
CA MET A 19 -16.45 1.88 13.66
C MET A 19 -15.62 1.45 14.88
N LEU A 20 -15.27 2.38 15.76
CA LEU A 20 -14.53 2.09 16.98
C LEU A 20 -15.39 1.37 18.04
N ASP A 21 -16.70 1.60 18.07
CA ASP A 21 -17.63 0.99 19.04
C ASP A 21 -18.09 -0.42 18.64
N GLU A 22 -17.69 -0.91 17.46
CA GLU A 22 -17.95 -2.28 17.02
C GLU A 22 -17.46 -3.33 18.04
N LYS A 23 -18.16 -4.46 18.11
CA LYS A 23 -17.89 -5.54 19.07
C LYS A 23 -17.63 -6.88 18.37
N PRO A 24 -16.79 -7.75 18.94
CA PRO A 24 -16.56 -9.08 18.39
C PRO A 24 -17.86 -9.88 18.21
N PRO A 25 -17.97 -10.70 17.16
CA PRO A 25 -16.95 -10.99 16.14
C PRO A 25 -16.95 -10.00 14.94
N ALA A 26 -17.87 -9.03 14.91
CA ALA A 26 -18.07 -8.08 13.82
C ALA A 26 -17.38 -6.74 14.11
N ASP A 27 -16.09 -6.78 14.48
CA ASP A 27 -15.27 -5.63 14.87
C ASP A 27 -14.07 -5.43 13.94
N GLY A 28 -14.24 -5.76 12.67
CA GLY A 28 -13.19 -5.66 11.66
C GLY A 28 -12.63 -4.24 11.54
N HIS A 29 -13.48 -3.21 11.57
CA HIS A 29 -13.02 -1.82 11.49
C HIS A 29 -12.29 -1.42 12.76
N ARG A 30 -12.87 -1.73 13.94
CA ARG A 30 -12.22 -1.46 15.23
C ARG A 30 -10.82 -2.08 15.30
N ARG A 31 -10.68 -3.36 14.94
CA ARG A 31 -9.40 -4.07 14.97
C ARG A 31 -8.38 -3.46 14.01
N THR A 32 -8.82 -3.01 12.84
CA THR A 32 -7.97 -2.34 11.85
C THR A 32 -7.51 -0.96 12.34
N LEU A 33 -8.43 -0.14 12.88
CA LEU A 33 -8.13 1.19 13.39
C LEU A 33 -7.26 1.19 14.66
N LEU A 34 -7.33 0.12 15.46
CA LEU A 34 -6.57 -0.03 16.70
C LEU A 34 -5.36 -0.97 16.56
N VAL A 35 -4.95 -1.31 15.34
CA VAL A 35 -3.77 -2.16 15.14
C VAL A 35 -2.52 -1.44 15.68
N PRO A 36 -1.78 -2.03 16.64
CA PRO A 36 -0.72 -1.32 17.35
C PRO A 36 0.51 -1.02 16.47
N GLU A 37 0.66 -1.72 15.35
CA GLU A 37 1.73 -1.49 14.38
C GLU A 37 1.45 -0.32 13.42
N ALA A 38 0.22 0.21 13.35
CA ALA A 38 -0.09 1.30 12.45
C ALA A 38 0.75 2.54 12.76
N THR A 39 1.35 3.12 11.72
CA THR A 39 2.11 4.38 11.86
C THR A 39 1.49 5.53 11.08
N HIS A 40 0.58 5.24 10.15
CA HIS A 40 -0.07 6.22 9.30
C HIS A 40 -1.55 5.90 9.16
N LEU A 41 -2.35 6.96 9.04
CA LEU A 41 -3.76 6.92 8.74
C LEU A 41 -4.05 7.91 7.61
N GLY A 42 -4.54 7.40 6.48
CA GLY A 42 -5.15 8.19 5.43
C GLY A 42 -6.66 8.27 5.65
N VAL A 43 -7.24 9.45 5.48
CA VAL A 43 -8.69 9.64 5.54
C VAL A 43 -9.16 10.22 4.22
N GLY A 44 -10.05 9.50 3.55
CA GLY A 44 -10.70 9.94 2.31
C GLY A 44 -12.17 10.24 2.56
N LEU A 45 -12.65 11.36 2.06
CA LEU A 45 -14.04 11.77 2.22
C LEU A 45 -14.61 12.21 0.87
N ALA A 46 -15.78 11.68 0.53
CA ALA A 46 -16.57 12.09 -0.63
C ALA A 46 -18.01 12.32 -0.19
N PHE A 47 -18.64 13.38 -0.69
CA PHE A 47 -20.00 13.73 -0.32
C PHE A 47 -20.82 14.22 -1.50
N SER A 48 -22.13 14.01 -1.42
CA SER A 48 -23.15 14.60 -2.29
C SER A 48 -24.28 15.14 -1.40
N GLN A 49 -25.34 15.70 -1.99
CA GLN A 49 -26.48 16.25 -1.26
C GLN A 49 -27.14 15.27 -0.27
N ASN A 50 -27.01 13.95 -0.49
CA ASN A 50 -27.70 12.92 0.28
C ASN A 50 -26.79 11.76 0.70
N ARG A 51 -25.47 11.87 0.51
CA ARG A 51 -24.53 10.77 0.79
C ARG A 51 -23.21 11.31 1.31
N LEU A 52 -22.70 10.64 2.33
CA LEU A 52 -21.33 10.79 2.81
C LEU A 52 -20.65 9.43 2.71
N VAL A 53 -19.46 9.39 2.12
CA VAL A 53 -18.58 8.22 2.05
C VAL A 53 -17.27 8.58 2.74
N LEU A 54 -16.86 7.73 3.67
CA LEU A 54 -15.65 7.87 4.47
C LEU A 54 -14.83 6.58 4.30
N THR A 55 -13.53 6.72 4.00
CA THR A 55 -12.57 5.62 4.09
C THR A 55 -11.45 5.95 5.06
N HIS A 56 -10.97 4.92 5.76
CA HIS A 56 -9.79 4.95 6.60
C HIS A 56 -8.78 3.95 6.03
N GLU A 57 -7.68 4.45 5.52
CA GLU A 57 -6.57 3.62 5.03
C GLU A 57 -5.48 3.59 6.10
N VAL A 58 -5.40 2.48 6.82
CA VAL A 58 -4.39 2.29 7.87
C VAL A 58 -3.15 1.66 7.26
N ALA A 59 -1.99 2.27 7.45
CA ALA A 59 -0.74 1.80 6.91
C ALA A 59 0.38 1.73 7.95
N THR A 60 1.26 0.77 7.72
CA THR A 60 2.49 0.60 8.51
C THR A 60 3.68 0.91 7.61
N LYS A 61 4.50 1.85 8.07
CA LYS A 61 5.74 2.27 7.41
C LYS A 61 6.87 2.20 8.41
N PHE A 62 7.52 1.04 8.48
CA PHE A 62 8.73 0.83 9.30
C PHE A 62 10.00 0.87 8.47
N ALA A 63 9.94 0.59 7.17
CA ALA A 63 11.12 0.57 6.33
C ALA A 63 11.53 1.97 5.86
N GLU A 64 12.82 2.26 5.92
CA GLU A 64 13.45 3.31 5.12
C GLU A 64 13.62 2.77 3.70
N LEU A 65 12.82 3.28 2.76
CA LEU A 65 12.84 2.84 1.36
C LEU A 65 13.65 3.80 0.48
N SER A 66 14.39 3.23 -0.46
CA SER A 66 14.78 3.95 -1.68
C SER A 66 13.57 3.98 -2.61
N ALA A 67 13.03 5.18 -2.87
CA ALA A 67 11.84 5.33 -3.68
C ALA A 67 12.09 4.83 -5.13
N PRO A 68 11.24 3.95 -5.68
CA PRO A 68 11.27 3.65 -7.10
C PRO A 68 10.84 4.90 -7.90
N ALA A 69 11.10 4.89 -9.21
CA ALA A 69 10.55 5.90 -10.09
C ALA A 69 9.02 5.88 -10.02
N ALA A 70 8.38 7.06 -9.91
CA ALA A 70 6.92 7.16 -9.85
C ALA A 70 6.23 6.62 -11.12
N ILE A 71 6.93 6.63 -12.25
CA ILE A 71 6.48 6.08 -13.53
C ILE A 71 7.48 5.03 -14.00
N CYS A 72 6.96 3.90 -14.45
CA CYS A 72 7.72 2.79 -15.01
C CYS A 72 7.18 2.43 -16.42
N PRO A 73 8.04 2.04 -17.38
CA PRO A 73 7.55 1.44 -18.61
C PRO A 73 7.04 0.01 -18.37
N PRO A 74 6.16 -0.53 -19.23
CA PRO A 74 5.77 -1.95 -19.21
C PRO A 74 7.00 -2.85 -19.38
N LYS A 75 7.05 -3.95 -18.62
CA LYS A 75 8.23 -4.85 -18.55
C LYS A 75 9.53 -4.11 -18.14
N GLY A 76 9.42 -2.91 -17.56
CA GLY A 76 10.52 -2.12 -17.06
C GLY A 76 11.09 -2.70 -15.78
N ARG A 77 12.35 -2.38 -15.48
CA ARG A 77 13.00 -2.80 -14.25
C ARG A 77 12.40 -2.06 -13.05
N LEU A 78 11.98 -2.83 -12.06
CA LEU A 78 11.49 -2.33 -10.78
C LEU A 78 12.41 -2.82 -9.66
N VAL A 79 12.81 -1.91 -8.78
CA VAL A 79 13.69 -2.21 -7.65
C VAL A 79 13.07 -1.65 -6.38
N LEU A 80 12.92 -2.51 -5.38
CA LEU A 80 12.56 -2.13 -4.02
C LEU A 80 13.76 -2.45 -3.13
N SER A 81 14.36 -1.43 -2.56
CA SER A 81 15.48 -1.60 -1.62
C SER A 81 15.30 -0.68 -0.44
N GLY A 82 15.89 -1.08 0.69
CA GLY A 82 15.77 -0.29 1.90
C GLY A 82 16.36 -0.98 3.11
N ARG A 83 15.96 -0.48 4.28
CA ARG A 83 16.35 -1.00 5.58
C ARG A 83 15.13 -1.08 6.49
N LEU A 84 14.94 -2.23 7.14
CA LEU A 84 14.00 -2.41 8.22
C LEU A 84 14.71 -2.27 9.58
N PRO A 85 14.11 -1.59 10.57
CA PRO A 85 14.64 -1.51 11.91
C PRO A 85 14.48 -2.85 12.64
N ALA A 86 15.40 -3.16 13.56
CA ALA A 86 15.21 -4.28 14.47
C ALA A 86 13.93 -4.07 15.32
N PRO A 87 13.20 -5.14 15.69
CA PRO A 87 13.52 -6.55 15.47
C PRO A 87 13.00 -7.12 14.13
N TRP A 88 12.44 -6.31 13.24
CA TRP A 88 11.76 -6.78 12.04
C TRP A 88 12.71 -7.44 11.03
N GLN A 89 12.25 -8.55 10.45
CA GLN A 89 12.99 -9.29 9.43
C GLN A 89 12.18 -9.32 8.13
N PRO A 90 12.74 -8.85 6.99
CA PRO A 90 12.07 -8.99 5.70
C PRO A 90 11.78 -10.47 5.41
N ALA A 91 10.54 -10.76 5.05
CA ALA A 91 10.04 -12.13 4.88
C ALA A 91 9.52 -12.39 3.46
N ALA A 92 8.89 -11.40 2.83
CA ALA A 92 8.46 -11.50 1.44
C ALA A 92 8.24 -10.13 0.80
N VAL A 93 8.18 -10.11 -0.52
CA VAL A 93 7.57 -9.03 -1.29
C VAL A 93 6.37 -9.59 -2.04
N GLU A 94 5.23 -8.96 -1.83
CA GLU A 94 4.03 -9.20 -2.63
C GLU A 94 3.94 -8.14 -3.72
N VAL A 95 3.72 -8.59 -4.94
CA VAL A 95 3.52 -7.70 -6.09
C VAL A 95 2.05 -7.77 -6.48
N LEU A 96 1.42 -6.61 -6.53
CA LEU A 96 0.02 -6.45 -6.89
C LEU A 96 -0.08 -5.60 -8.15
N TRP A 97 -1.18 -5.76 -8.86
CA TRP A 97 -1.47 -4.95 -10.01
C TRP A 97 -2.97 -4.72 -10.17
N GLU A 98 -3.34 -3.49 -10.50
CA GLU A 98 -4.67 -3.13 -10.95
C GLU A 98 -4.60 -2.26 -12.21
N PRO A 99 -5.62 -2.32 -13.09
CA PRO A 99 -5.69 -1.41 -14.23
C PRO A 99 -5.84 0.04 -13.76
N LEU A 100 -5.48 1.00 -14.62
CA LEU A 100 -5.80 2.41 -14.35
C LEU A 100 -7.32 2.57 -14.21
N PRO A 101 -7.79 3.53 -13.36
CA PRO A 101 -9.21 3.80 -13.23
C PRO A 101 -9.84 4.05 -14.60
N GLY A 102 -10.83 3.22 -14.96
CA GLY A 102 -11.60 3.39 -16.18
C GLY A 102 -12.68 4.46 -16.01
N ALA A 103 -13.23 4.95 -17.12
CA ALA A 103 -14.37 5.88 -17.10
C ALA A 103 -15.70 5.23 -16.68
N ALA A 104 -15.73 3.91 -16.48
CA ALA A 104 -16.93 3.21 -16.09
C ALA A 104 -17.32 3.58 -14.64
N PRO A 105 -18.60 3.87 -14.37
CA PRO A 105 -19.05 4.12 -13.01
C PRO A 105 -18.81 2.89 -12.14
N VAL A 106 -18.22 3.09 -10.96
CA VAL A 106 -18.05 2.04 -9.96
C VAL A 106 -19.44 1.57 -9.53
N PRO A 107 -19.78 0.26 -9.64
CA PRO A 107 -21.07 -0.25 -9.21
C PRO A 107 -21.35 0.09 -7.75
N GLU A 108 -22.57 0.49 -7.44
CA GLU A 108 -22.98 0.75 -6.06
C GLU A 108 -22.84 -0.53 -5.21
N GLY A 109 -22.25 -0.40 -4.03
CA GLY A 109 -22.11 -1.50 -3.07
C GLY A 109 -20.83 -2.32 -3.18
N ASN A 110 -19.93 -1.99 -4.12
CA ASN A 110 -18.60 -2.60 -4.10
C ASN A 110 -17.77 -2.05 -2.92
N SER A 111 -17.33 -2.97 -2.05
CA SER A 111 -16.23 -2.67 -1.13
C SER A 111 -14.94 -2.65 -1.95
N TYR A 112 -14.13 -1.60 -1.80
CA TYR A 112 -12.80 -1.58 -2.40
C TYR A 112 -12.04 -2.81 -1.91
N SER A 113 -11.60 -3.63 -2.85
CA SER A 113 -10.81 -4.82 -2.57
C SER A 113 -9.36 -4.52 -2.88
N TYR A 114 -8.47 -5.10 -2.09
CA TYR A 114 -7.04 -5.00 -2.33
C TYR A 114 -6.71 -5.46 -3.76
N PRO A 115 -5.81 -4.76 -4.49
CA PRO A 115 -5.49 -5.12 -5.86
C PRO A 115 -5.08 -6.60 -5.99
N PRO A 116 -5.46 -7.29 -7.08
CA PRO A 116 -5.12 -8.70 -7.27
C PRO A 116 -3.61 -8.95 -7.18
N ARG A 117 -3.25 -10.04 -6.51
CA ARG A 117 -1.85 -10.50 -6.41
C ARG A 117 -1.35 -10.97 -7.77
N ARG A 118 -0.26 -10.35 -8.24
CA ARG A 118 0.51 -10.77 -9.42
C ARG A 118 1.64 -11.74 -9.06
N GLY A 119 2.23 -11.59 -7.87
CA GLY A 119 3.31 -12.46 -7.43
C GLY A 119 3.62 -12.39 -5.94
N TRP A 120 4.26 -13.43 -5.44
CA TRP A 120 4.74 -13.56 -4.06
C TRP A 120 6.17 -14.05 -4.08
N PHE A 121 7.07 -13.29 -3.47
CA PHE A 121 8.51 -13.52 -3.60
C PHE A 121 9.16 -13.55 -2.22
N GLN A 122 9.75 -14.68 -1.88
CA GLN A 122 10.44 -14.89 -0.61
C GLN A 122 11.96 -14.89 -0.82
N PRO A 123 12.74 -14.71 0.26
CA PRO A 123 14.16 -15.01 0.23
C PRO A 123 14.37 -16.46 -0.21
N GLN A 124 15.28 -16.67 -1.16
CA GLN A 124 15.71 -18.01 -1.55
C GLN A 124 17.13 -18.24 -1.04
N GLU A 125 17.30 -19.31 -0.27
CA GLU A 125 18.61 -19.85 0.07
C GLU A 125 18.92 -20.99 -0.87
N PHE A 126 20.11 -20.98 -1.47
CA PHE A 126 20.53 -22.04 -2.40
C PHE A 126 21.17 -23.23 -1.65
N LEU A 127 21.86 -22.94 -0.55
CA LEU A 127 22.34 -23.90 0.47
C LEU A 127 22.12 -23.26 1.86
N PRO A 128 21.97 -24.06 2.94
CA PRO A 128 21.88 -23.54 4.30
C PRO A 128 23.03 -22.56 4.60
N GLY A 129 22.69 -21.30 4.88
CA GLY A 129 23.68 -20.24 5.14
C GLY A 129 24.31 -19.57 3.90
N THR A 130 23.91 -19.93 2.68
CA THR A 130 24.32 -19.20 1.46
C THR A 130 23.13 -18.44 0.86
N ARG A 131 23.29 -17.12 0.77
CA ARG A 131 22.31 -16.22 0.13
C ARG A 131 22.77 -15.93 -1.29
N VAL A 132 22.24 -16.67 -2.27
CA VAL A 132 22.40 -16.32 -3.69
C VAL A 132 21.18 -15.49 -4.08
N THR A 133 21.40 -14.29 -4.63
CA THR A 133 20.31 -13.44 -5.11
C THR A 133 19.88 -13.94 -6.49
N LEU A 134 18.80 -14.71 -6.55
CA LEU A 134 18.17 -15.12 -7.80
C LEU A 134 17.30 -13.97 -8.35
N PRO A 135 17.16 -13.83 -9.69
CA PRO A 135 16.20 -12.88 -10.26
C PRO A 135 14.79 -13.15 -9.72
N GLY A 136 14.13 -12.11 -9.20
CA GLY A 136 12.84 -12.25 -8.52
C GLY A 136 12.92 -12.70 -7.05
N ALA A 137 14.09 -12.97 -6.48
CA ALA A 137 14.23 -13.27 -5.06
C ALA A 137 14.40 -11.98 -4.24
N LEU A 138 13.86 -11.99 -3.02
CA LEU A 138 14.16 -10.97 -2.01
C LEU A 138 15.53 -11.27 -1.39
N SER A 139 16.50 -10.39 -1.65
CA SER A 139 17.82 -10.46 -1.02
C SER A 139 17.77 -9.77 0.34
N VAL A 140 18.11 -10.48 1.40
CA VAL A 140 18.21 -9.94 2.77
C VAL A 140 19.68 -9.91 3.17
N GLN A 141 20.10 -8.83 3.81
CA GLN A 141 21.47 -8.62 4.27
C GLN A 141 21.50 -8.34 5.78
N ALA A 142 22.70 -8.23 6.35
CA ALA A 142 22.89 -7.85 7.74
C ALA A 142 22.31 -6.45 8.04
N GLY A 143 21.84 -6.25 9.28
CA GLY A 143 21.35 -4.95 9.76
C GLY A 143 19.99 -4.52 9.19
N GLY A 144 19.18 -5.47 8.71
CA GLY A 144 17.83 -5.23 8.19
C GLY A 144 17.78 -4.70 6.75
N ARG A 145 18.93 -4.64 6.06
CA ARG A 145 19.00 -4.22 4.66
C ARG A 145 18.40 -5.27 3.74
N PHE A 146 17.70 -4.83 2.70
CA PHE A 146 17.12 -5.72 1.72
C PHE A 146 17.08 -5.10 0.32
N GLU A 147 16.98 -5.97 -0.69
CA GLU A 147 16.78 -5.60 -2.09
C GLU A 147 15.92 -6.64 -2.78
N PHE A 148 14.92 -6.19 -3.53
CA PHE A 148 14.08 -6.98 -4.41
C PHE A 148 14.10 -6.37 -5.81
N ARG A 149 14.21 -7.22 -6.82
CA ARG A 149 14.24 -6.83 -8.23
C ARG A 149 13.21 -7.63 -9.02
N SER A 150 12.34 -6.94 -9.72
CA SER A 150 11.35 -7.52 -10.63
C SER A 150 11.26 -6.72 -11.92
N ALA A 151 10.47 -7.22 -12.87
CA ALA A 151 9.96 -6.44 -13.99
C ALA A 151 8.50 -6.08 -13.74
N THR A 152 8.09 -4.89 -14.16
CA THR A 152 6.68 -4.49 -14.15
C THR A 152 5.83 -5.39 -15.04
N GLY A 153 4.53 -5.44 -14.77
CA GLY A 153 3.56 -6.08 -15.66
C GLY A 153 3.62 -5.56 -17.10
N PRO A 154 3.10 -6.34 -18.07
CA PRO A 154 3.09 -5.95 -19.48
C PRO A 154 2.01 -4.93 -19.83
N HIS A 155 1.09 -4.62 -18.91
CA HIS A 155 -0.08 -3.78 -19.15
C HIS A 155 -0.01 -2.49 -18.33
N GLN A 156 -0.63 -1.44 -18.87
CA GLN A 156 -0.76 -0.16 -18.17
C GLN A 156 -1.63 -0.30 -16.92
N GLY A 157 -1.21 0.32 -15.82
CA GLY A 157 -1.88 0.15 -14.52
C GLY A 157 -1.08 0.70 -13.36
N VAL A 158 -1.49 0.33 -12.15
CA VAL A 158 -0.75 0.61 -10.93
C VAL A 158 -0.09 -0.69 -10.48
N GLU A 159 1.24 -0.70 -10.37
CA GLU A 159 1.97 -1.82 -9.78
C GLU A 159 2.41 -1.46 -8.36
N LEU A 160 2.00 -2.28 -7.39
CA LEU A 160 2.27 -2.08 -5.97
C LEU A 160 3.20 -3.18 -5.45
N LEU A 161 4.11 -2.79 -4.58
CA LEU A 161 5.05 -3.65 -3.88
C LEU A 161 4.83 -3.54 -2.38
N VAL A 162 4.41 -4.63 -1.77
CA VAL A 162 4.20 -4.73 -0.32
C VAL A 162 5.37 -5.48 0.27
N LEU A 163 6.13 -4.84 1.14
CA LEU A 163 7.13 -5.51 1.94
C LEU A 163 6.46 -6.15 3.15
N TRP A 164 6.55 -7.46 3.22
CA TRP A 164 6.10 -8.25 4.36
C TRP A 164 7.29 -8.58 5.25
N ALA A 165 7.10 -8.44 6.56
CA ALA A 165 8.11 -8.78 7.56
C ALA A 165 7.50 -9.55 8.73
N GLN A 166 8.37 -10.20 9.48
CA GLN A 166 8.03 -10.94 10.69
C GLN A 166 8.88 -10.47 11.86
N ARG A 167 8.41 -10.71 13.08
CA ARG A 167 9.24 -10.60 14.28
C ARG A 167 9.96 -11.92 14.55
N PRO A 168 11.15 -11.91 15.19
CA PRO A 168 11.86 -13.13 15.54
C PRO A 168 10.99 -14.05 16.41
N GLY A 169 10.96 -15.34 16.09
CA GLY A 169 10.17 -16.33 16.83
C GLY A 169 8.68 -16.34 16.49
N THR A 170 8.22 -15.54 15.52
CA THR A 170 6.84 -15.55 15.02
C THR A 170 6.81 -15.98 13.56
N SER A 171 5.70 -16.61 13.14
CA SER A 171 5.40 -16.89 11.72
C SER A 171 4.39 -15.89 11.14
N GLU A 172 3.97 -14.91 11.93
CA GLU A 172 3.00 -13.91 11.51
C GLU A 172 3.67 -12.87 10.62
N LEU A 173 3.00 -12.56 9.50
CA LEU A 173 3.48 -11.62 8.51
C LEU A 173 2.73 -10.30 8.63
N TYR A 174 3.49 -9.22 8.69
CA TYR A 174 3.00 -7.87 8.79
C TYR A 174 3.40 -7.10 7.52
N PRO A 175 2.48 -6.36 6.88
CA PRO A 175 2.87 -5.40 5.86
C PRO A 175 3.59 -4.26 6.58
N VAL A 176 4.84 -3.99 6.22
CA VAL A 176 5.70 -3.01 6.93
C VAL A 176 6.20 -1.87 6.05
N ALA A 177 5.97 -1.98 4.74
CA ALA A 177 6.14 -0.89 3.81
C ALA A 177 5.35 -1.15 2.53
N LEU A 178 4.91 -0.08 1.89
CA LEU A 178 4.33 -0.09 0.55
C LEU A 178 5.14 0.84 -0.35
N SER A 179 5.30 0.41 -1.60
CA SER A 179 5.87 1.20 -2.68
C SER A 179 5.18 0.83 -3.98
N GLY A 180 5.47 1.53 -5.07
CA GLY A 180 4.88 1.22 -6.36
C GLY A 180 5.19 2.25 -7.42
N CYS A 181 4.67 2.02 -8.62
CA CYS A 181 4.71 2.97 -9.71
C CYS A 181 3.50 2.84 -10.63
N LEU A 182 3.25 3.91 -11.39
CA LEU A 182 2.35 3.87 -12.53
C LEU A 182 3.08 3.23 -13.71
N VAL A 183 2.53 2.13 -14.22
CA VAL A 183 3.03 1.47 -15.42
C VAL A 183 2.36 2.12 -16.62
N LEU A 184 3.12 2.87 -17.43
CA LEU A 184 2.60 3.62 -18.56
C LEU A 184 3.43 3.36 -19.82
N SER A 185 2.77 3.10 -20.94
CA SER A 185 3.44 2.95 -22.26
C SER A 185 3.70 4.30 -22.94
N GLU A 186 3.01 5.34 -22.51
CA GLU A 186 3.08 6.71 -23.03
C GLU A 186 3.30 7.70 -21.87
N PRO A 187 3.68 8.95 -22.16
CA PRO A 187 3.74 9.99 -21.13
C PRO A 187 2.42 10.10 -20.34
N PRO A 188 2.48 10.44 -19.04
CA PRO A 188 1.29 10.61 -18.22
C PRO A 188 0.37 11.71 -18.79
N SER A 189 -0.94 11.54 -18.60
CA SER A 189 -1.89 12.62 -18.89
C SER A 189 -1.68 13.80 -17.91
N PRO A 190 -2.15 15.01 -18.24
CA PRO A 190 -2.06 16.16 -17.34
C PRO A 190 -2.65 15.90 -15.94
N ASP A 191 -3.73 15.11 -15.86
CA ASP A 191 -4.34 14.73 -14.58
C ASP A 191 -3.41 13.85 -13.75
N ILE A 192 -2.76 12.87 -14.38
CA ILE A 192 -1.77 12.02 -13.71
C ILE A 192 -0.54 12.83 -13.30
N GLU A 193 -0.08 13.76 -14.15
CA GLU A 193 1.02 14.67 -13.82
C GLU A 193 0.70 15.54 -12.60
N PHE A 194 -0.52 16.04 -12.50
CA PHE A 194 -1.00 16.79 -11.34
C PHE A 194 -0.86 15.96 -10.06
N TRP A 195 -1.33 14.72 -10.07
CA TRP A 195 -1.24 13.83 -8.89
C TRP A 195 0.21 13.45 -8.53
N ILE A 196 1.06 13.22 -9.53
CA ILE A 196 2.50 12.98 -9.30
C ILE A 196 3.18 14.21 -8.71
N ALA A 197 2.84 15.41 -9.20
CA ALA A 197 3.38 16.66 -8.68
C ALA A 197 2.94 16.93 -7.24
N LEU A 198 1.69 16.58 -6.90
CA LEU A 198 1.17 16.70 -5.53
C LEU A 198 1.96 15.83 -4.54
N GLN A 199 2.34 14.60 -4.92
CA GLN A 199 3.18 13.73 -4.09
C GLN A 199 4.59 14.28 -3.84
N ARG A 200 5.12 15.11 -4.76
CA ARG A 200 6.45 15.72 -4.63
C ARG A 200 6.48 16.99 -3.79
N LYS A 201 5.32 17.61 -3.56
CA LYS A 201 5.22 18.73 -2.63
C LYS A 201 5.14 18.15 -1.22
N GLU A 202 6.26 18.24 -0.50
CA GLU A 202 6.24 18.22 0.96
C GLU A 202 5.27 19.31 1.39
N TRP A 203 4.11 18.92 1.94
CA TRP A 203 3.22 19.88 2.56
C TRP A 203 3.95 20.47 3.78
N PRO A 204 3.89 21.80 4.00
CA PRO A 204 4.54 22.44 5.14
C PRO A 204 4.08 21.88 6.49
#